data_AF-A0A0D2K230-F1
#
_entry.id   AF-A0A0D2K230-F1
#
_cell.length_a   1.000
_cell.length_b   1.000
_cell.length_c   1.000
_cell.angle_alpha   90.00
_cell.angle_beta   90.00
_cell.angle_gamma   90.00
#
_symmetry.space_group_name_H-M   'P 1'
#
loop_
_entity.id
_entity.type
_entity.pdbx_description
1 polymer ?
#
loop_
_entity_poly.entity_id
_entity_poly.type
_entity_poly.pdbx_seq_one_letter_code
_entity_poly.pdbx_strand_id
1 'polypeptide(L)'
;MRKVVVTAIYPKPRARKPRLENKVYPFLLGDMVIDRPRHVKRADIAYIPMRRGFIYLVAVMDRCSRRVPSRRVSNTLETDFFVAALIGKNL
;
A
#
# COMPACT_ATOMS: atom_id res chain seq x y z
N MET A 1 26.58 6.54 29.99
CA MET A 1 25.15 6.78 29.65
C MET A 1 24.34 5.56 30.04
N ARG A 2 23.29 5.73 30.86
CA ARG A 2 22.39 4.64 31.27
C ARG A 2 21.25 4.58 30.24
N LYS A 3 21.11 3.45 29.52
CA LYS A 3 20.02 3.26 28.56
C LYS A 3 18.70 3.12 29.33
N VAL A 4 17.86 4.15 29.27
CA VAL A 4 16.45 4.05 29.66
C VAL A 4 15.70 3.53 28.43
N VAL A 5 15.14 2.33 28.52
CA VAL A 5 14.34 1.74 27.44
C VAL A 5 12.86 1.99 27.76
N VAL A 6 12.26 2.93 27.05
CA VAL A 6 10.81 3.16 27.08
C VAL A 6 10.19 2.18 26.10
N THR A 7 9.48 1.17 26.61
CA THR A 7 8.75 0.20 25.78
C THR A 7 7.26 0.58 25.75
N ALA A 8 6.69 0.71 24.57
CA ALA A 8 5.28 1.02 24.42
C ALA A 8 4.41 -0.20 24.80
N ILE A 9 3.49 -0.01 25.75
CA ILE A 9 2.50 -1.01 26.17
C ILE A 9 1.23 -0.84 25.31
N TYR A 10 1.28 -1.25 24.06
CA TYR A 10 0.07 -1.38 23.23
C TYR A 10 -0.07 -2.82 22.72
N PRO A 11 -1.31 -3.27 22.42
CA PRO A 11 -1.53 -4.58 21.83
C PRO A 11 -0.74 -4.69 20.54
N LYS A 12 0.22 -5.63 20.48
CA LYS A 12 0.98 -5.86 19.24
C LYS A 12 -0.01 -6.21 18.12
N PRO A 13 0.10 -5.60 16.92
CA PRO A 13 -0.74 -5.96 15.80
C PRO A 13 -0.65 -7.46 15.56
N ARG A 14 -1.76 -8.17 15.73
CA ARG A 14 -1.82 -9.59 15.43
C ARG A 14 -1.89 -9.69 13.91
N ALA A 15 -0.73 -9.83 13.26
CA ALA A 15 -0.70 -10.21 11.86
C ALA A 15 -1.51 -11.51 11.72
N ARG A 16 -2.42 -11.57 10.75
CA ARG A 16 -3.21 -12.78 10.49
C ARG A 16 -2.23 -13.94 10.32
N LYS A 17 -2.43 -15.03 11.07
CA LYS A 17 -1.63 -16.25 10.84
C LYS A 17 -1.84 -16.66 9.38
N PRO A 18 -0.77 -16.88 8.59
CA PRO A 18 -0.90 -17.39 7.23
C PRO A 18 -1.74 -18.67 7.27
N ARG A 19 -2.79 -18.77 6.45
CA ARG A 19 -3.42 -20.07 6.20
C ARG A 19 -2.42 -20.89 5.40
N LEU A 20 -2.26 -22.16 5.75
CA LEU A 20 -1.33 -23.07 5.06
C LEU A 20 -1.64 -23.18 3.56
N GLU A 21 -2.90 -22.98 3.19
CA GLU A 21 -3.42 -22.98 1.81
C GLU A 21 -2.92 -21.78 0.97
N ASN A 22 -2.47 -20.69 1.60
CA ASN A 22 -2.07 -19.48 0.88
C ASN A 22 -0.62 -19.58 0.41
N LYS A 23 -0.41 -19.45 -0.90
CA LYS A 23 0.92 -19.37 -1.49
C LYS A 23 1.67 -18.17 -0.91
N VAL A 24 2.84 -18.44 -0.31
CA VAL A 24 3.78 -17.40 0.12
C VAL A 24 4.52 -16.89 -1.10
N TYR A 25 4.44 -15.59 -1.37
CA TYR A 25 5.20 -14.94 -2.42
C TYR A 25 6.46 -14.32 -1.83
N PRO A 26 7.64 -14.51 -2.44
CA PRO A 26 8.87 -13.89 -1.98
C PRO A 26 8.79 -12.37 -2.14
N PHE A 27 9.41 -11.63 -1.23
CA PHE A 27 9.53 -10.18 -1.34
C PHE A 27 10.65 -9.84 -2.34
N LEU A 28 10.26 -9.50 -3.57
CA LEU A 28 11.19 -9.33 -4.70
C LEU A 28 12.05 -8.06 -4.66
N LEU A 29 11.83 -7.17 -3.69
CA LEU A 29 12.54 -5.88 -3.59
C LEU A 29 13.68 -5.88 -2.58
N GLY A 30 14.00 -7.02 -1.94
CA GLY A 30 14.92 -7.09 -0.79
C GLY A 30 16.31 -6.50 -1.05
N ASP A 31 16.95 -6.87 -2.15
CA ASP A 31 18.33 -6.47 -2.48
C ASP A 31 18.40 -5.37 -3.56
N MET A 32 17.26 -4.74 -3.88
CA MET A 32 17.17 -3.79 -4.99
C MET A 32 17.40 -2.34 -4.51
N VAL A 33 18.41 -1.68 -5.08
CA VAL A 33 18.61 -0.24 -4.92
C VAL A 33 17.60 0.52 -5.80
N ILE A 34 16.79 1.39 -5.17
CA ILE A 34 15.74 2.17 -5.84
C ILE A 34 16.09 3.67 -5.74
N ASP A 35 17.04 4.11 -6.55
CA ASP A 35 17.65 5.45 -6.53
C ASP A 35 17.16 6.38 -7.65
N ARG A 36 16.42 5.86 -8.63
CA ARG A 36 15.88 6.63 -9.76
C ARG A 36 14.34 6.61 -9.84
N PRO A 37 13.70 7.71 -10.26
CA PRO A 37 12.27 7.74 -10.53
C PRO A 37 11.86 6.73 -11.61
N ARG A 38 10.59 6.28 -11.55
CA ARG A 38 9.96 5.33 -12.48
C ARG A 38 10.56 3.91 -12.46
N HIS A 39 11.41 3.59 -11.48
CA HIS A 39 11.99 2.25 -11.33
C HIS A 39 11.02 1.27 -10.67
N VAL A 40 10.44 1.66 -9.53
CA VAL A 40 9.51 0.83 -8.75
C VAL A 40 8.28 1.64 -8.41
N LYS A 41 7.11 1.09 -8.74
CA LYS A 41 5.82 1.64 -8.32
C LYS A 41 5.27 0.82 -7.16
N ARG A 42 4.58 1.49 -6.24
CA ARG A 42 3.78 0.87 -5.18
C ARG A 42 2.33 1.27 -5.36
N ALA A 43 1.42 0.31 -5.25
CA ALA A 43 0.00 0.58 -5.14
C ALA A 43 -0.43 0.37 -3.69
N ASP A 44 -1.17 1.33 -3.13
CA ASP A 44 -1.79 1.20 -1.81
C ASP A 44 -3.28 1.54 -1.91
N ILE A 45 -4.07 0.93 -1.03
CA ILE A 45 -5.51 1.17 -0.86
C ILE A 45 -5.71 1.89 0.45
N ALA A 46 -6.50 2.96 0.43
CA ALA A 46 -6.96 3.64 1.63
C ALA A 46 -8.50 3.73 1.61
N TYR A 47 -9.06 3.75 2.82
CA TYR A 47 -10.47 4.02 3.04
C TYR A 47 -10.61 5.48 3.45
N ILE A 48 -11.38 6.26 2.69
CA ILE A 48 -11.69 7.64 3.06
C ILE A 48 -13.05 7.64 3.75
N PRO A 49 -13.13 8.02 5.04
CA PRO A 49 -14.39 8.11 5.75
C PRO A 49 -15.24 9.25 5.16
N MET A 50 -16.53 8.98 5.00
CA MET A 50 -17.53 9.94 4.49
C MET A 50 -18.60 10.18 5.56
N ARG A 51 -19.44 11.20 5.39
CA ARG A 51 -20.58 11.45 6.31
C ARG A 51 -21.49 10.22 6.47
N ARG A 52 -21.59 9.38 5.44
CA ARG A 52 -22.22 8.07 5.47
C ARG A 52 -21.31 7.08 4.73
N GLY A 53 -20.78 6.08 5.44
CA GLY A 53 -19.92 5.05 4.87
C GLY A 53 -18.50 5.52 4.57
N PHE A 54 -17.88 4.90 3.56
CA PHE A 54 -16.52 5.18 3.13
C PHE A 54 -16.40 5.00 1.61
N ILE A 55 -15.37 5.59 1.02
CA ILE A 55 -14.98 5.38 -0.38
C ILE A 55 -13.59 4.76 -0.43
N TYR A 56 -13.35 3.88 -1.41
CA TYR A 56 -12.04 3.29 -1.65
C TYR A 56 -11.21 4.26 -2.50
N LEU A 57 -10.03 4.63 -1.99
CA LEU A 57 -8.99 5.33 -2.74
C LEU A 57 -7.90 4.32 -3.10
N VAL A 58 -7.54 4.29 -4.38
CA VAL A 58 -6.34 3.59 -4.85
C VAL A 58 -5.35 4.63 -5.33
N ALA A 59 -4.12 4.53 -4.84
CA ALA A 59 -3.03 5.40 -5.26
C ALA A 59 -1.86 4.55 -5.75
N VAL A 60 -1.38 4.85 -6.95
CA VAL A 60 -0.15 4.30 -7.49
C VAL A 60 0.92 5.36 -7.34
N MET A 61 1.97 5.05 -6.60
CA MET A 61 3.06 5.97 -6.29
C MET A 61 4.40 5.44 -6.75
N ASP A 62 5.25 6.35 -7.20
CA ASP A 62 6.65 6.07 -7.48
C ASP A 62 7.44 5.97 -6.17
N ARG A 63 8.24 4.91 -6.02
CA ARG A 63 8.93 4.62 -4.77
C ARG A 63 10.06 5.61 -4.48
N CYS A 64 10.83 5.98 -5.51
CA CYS A 64 11.98 6.88 -5.40
C CYS A 64 11.52 8.34 -5.20
N SER A 65 10.73 8.87 -6.14
CA SER A 65 10.32 10.29 -6.14
C SER A 65 9.16 10.62 -5.22
N ARG A 66 8.49 9.61 -4.65
CA ARG A 66 7.27 9.75 -3.82
C ARG A 66 6.07 10.40 -4.53
N ARG A 67 6.15 10.61 -5.85
CA ARG A 67 5.06 11.18 -6.65
C ARG A 67 3.93 10.17 -6.83
N VAL A 68 2.69 10.65 -6.87
CA VAL A 68 1.48 9.84 -7.13
C VAL A 68 1.00 10.13 -8.56
N PRO A 69 1.52 9.43 -9.59
CA PRO A 69 1.13 9.68 -10.98
C PRO A 69 -0.30 9.29 -11.30
N SER A 70 -0.92 8.39 -10.54
CA SER A 70 -2.29 7.93 -10.79
C SER A 70 -3.00 7.63 -9.49
N ARG A 71 -4.26 8.07 -9.41
CA ARG A 71 -5.16 7.78 -8.30
C ARG A 71 -6.59 7.70 -8.80
N ARG A 72 -7.40 6.83 -8.19
CA ARG A 72 -8.81 6.64 -8.53
C ARG A 72 -9.62 6.45 -7.24
N VAL A 73 -10.90 6.81 -7.27
CA VAL A 73 -11.85 6.56 -6.17
C VAL A 73 -13.05 5.73 -6.65
N SER A 74 -13.50 4.78 -5.84
CA SER A 74 -14.65 3.90 -6.15
C SER A 74 -15.44 3.58 -4.89
N ASN A 75 -16.74 3.34 -5.05
CA ASN A 75 -17.61 2.86 -3.98
C ASN A 75 -17.46 1.34 -3.76
N THR A 76 -16.94 0.60 -4.73
CA THR A 76 -16.73 -0.85 -4.67
C THR A 76 -15.25 -1.21 -4.85
N LEU A 77 -14.84 -2.32 -4.22
CA LEU A 77 -13.49 -2.87 -4.31
C LEU A 77 -13.39 -3.88 -5.47
N GLU A 78 -13.55 -3.40 -6.71
CA GLU A 78 -13.49 -4.22 -7.92
C GLU A 78 -12.11 -4.12 -8.61
N THR A 79 -11.67 -5.22 -9.22
CA THR A 79 -10.34 -5.32 -9.84
C THR A 79 -10.14 -4.35 -11.00
N ASP A 80 -11.16 -4.12 -11.83
CA ASP A 80 -11.04 -3.26 -13.02
C ASP A 80 -10.65 -1.83 -12.66
N PHE A 81 -11.18 -1.35 -11.54
CA PHE A 81 -10.84 -0.05 -10.96
C PHE A 81 -9.36 0.05 -10.55
N PHE A 82 -8.80 -1.02 -9.97
CA PHE A 82 -7.37 -1.10 -9.66
C PHE A 82 -6.50 -1.09 -10.91
N VAL A 83 -6.89 -1.89 -11.90
CA VAL A 83 -6.16 -2.00 -13.18
C VAL A 83 -6.16 -0.65 -13.90
N ALA A 84 -7.29 0.07 -13.89
CA ALA A 84 -7.37 1.41 -14.45
C ALA A 84 -6.40 2.40 -13.78
N ALA A 85 -6.28 2.34 -12.44
CA ALA A 85 -5.31 3.15 -11.71
C ALA A 85 -3.86 2.76 -12.06
N LEU A 86 -3.56 1.47 -12.23
CA LEU A 86 -2.23 0.97 -12.56
C LEU A 86 -1.76 1.38 -13.96
N ILE A 87 -2.64 1.26 -14.96
CA ILE A 87 -2.34 1.66 -16.35
C ILE A 87 -2.21 3.19 -16.45
N GLY A 88 -2.82 3.94 -15.54
CA GLY A 88 -2.78 5.40 -15.57
C GLY A 88 -3.60 5.96 -16.73
N LYS A 89 -4.67 5.27 -17.14
CA LYS A 89 -5.63 5.82 -18.10
C LYS A 89 -6.26 7.04 -17.46
N ASN A 90 -5.88 8.24 -17.91
CA ASN A 90 -6.58 9.48 -17.60
C ASN A 90 -7.98 9.37 -18.21
N LEU A 91 -9.01 9.35 -17.36
CA LEU A 91 -10.30 9.93 -17.70
C LEU A 91 -10.10 11.44 -17.82
#